data_AF-A0A2N2FUU5-F1
#
_entry.id   AF-A0A2N2FUU5-F1
#
_cell.length_a   1.000
_cell.length_b   1.000
_cell.length_c   1.000
_cell.angle_alpha   90.00
_cell.angle_beta   90.00
_cell.angle_gamma   90.00
#
_symmetry.space_group_name_H-M   'P 1'
#
loop_
_entity.id
_entity.type
_entity.pdbx_description
1 polymer ?
#
loop_
_entity_poly.entity_id
_entity_poly.type
_entity_poly.pdbx_seq_one_letter_code
_entity_poly.pdbx_strand_id
1 'polypeptide(L)'
;MGAAYFQNSFDQPSGYLYGGKRWNKNAGLNQLYFKLTAGVLLGYVDPHDRAIPLNWKGIGVGVIPVFGYQRQRVSTQIAVLGFSGVMFMFGYDLME
;
A
#
# COMPACT_ATOMS: atom_id res chain seq x y z
N MET A 1 -6.02 8.25 -4.84
CA MET A 1 -6.46 6.87 -5.11
C MET A 1 -5.35 6.16 -5.87
N GLY A 2 -5.35 4.84 -5.90
CA GLY A 2 -4.34 4.07 -6.63
C GLY A 2 -4.72 2.61 -6.77
N ALA A 3 -3.94 1.91 -7.58
CA ALA A 3 -4.03 0.48 -7.81
C ALA A 3 -2.63 -0.13 -7.75
N ALA A 4 -2.53 -1.36 -7.26
CA ALA A 4 -1.33 -2.17 -7.33
C ALA A 4 -1.69 -3.56 -7.85
N TYR A 5 -0.76 -4.16 -8.60
CA TYR A 5 -0.79 -5.55 -9.01
C TYR A 5 0.48 -6.21 -8.53
N PHE A 6 0.37 -7.39 -7.93
CA PHE A 6 1.48 -8.12 -7.33
C PHE A 6 1.16 -9.61 -7.24
N GLN A 7 2.17 -10.41 -6.96
CA GLN A 7 2.00 -11.81 -6.58
C GLN A 7 2.10 -11.90 -5.06
N ASN A 8 1.12 -12.55 -4.41
CA ASN A 8 1.16 -12.73 -2.96
C ASN A 8 2.13 -13.87 -2.58
N SER A 9 2.30 -14.13 -1.28
CA SER A 9 3.20 -15.18 -0.76
C SER A 9 2.83 -16.61 -1.12
N PHE A 10 1.69 -16.81 -1.80
CA PHE A 10 1.16 -18.12 -2.23
C PHE A 10 1.14 -18.24 -3.75
N ASP A 11 1.94 -17.42 -4.45
CA ASP A 11 2.04 -17.39 -5.90
C ASP A 11 0.74 -16.99 -6.63
N GLN A 12 -0.23 -16.39 -5.94
CA GLN A 12 -1.50 -15.97 -6.54
C GLN A 12 -1.41 -14.55 -7.11
N PRO A 13 -1.82 -14.31 -8.37
CA PRO A 13 -2.03 -12.98 -8.92
C PRO A 13 -3.02 -12.19 -8.06
N SER A 14 -2.55 -11.06 -7.54
CA SER A 14 -3.28 -10.27 -6.55
C SER A 14 -3.30 -8.79 -6.92
N GLY A 15 -4.27 -8.08 -6.37
CA GLY A 15 -4.45 -6.65 -6.60
C GLY A 15 -4.83 -5.90 -5.34
N TYR A 16 -4.56 -4.59 -5.32
CA TYR A 16 -5.01 -3.69 -4.26
C TYR A 16 -5.54 -2.40 -4.87
N LEU A 17 -6.84 -2.14 -4.74
CA LEU A 17 -7.48 -0.90 -5.16
C LEU A 17 -7.76 -0.05 -3.92
N TYR A 18 -7.23 1.17 -3.87
CA TYR A 18 -7.22 1.93 -2.62
C TYR A 18 -7.43 3.43 -2.76
N GLY A 19 -8.06 3.99 -1.73
CA GLY A 19 -7.98 5.40 -1.37
C GLY A 19 -6.83 5.63 -0.39
N GLY A 20 -6.34 6.85 -0.29
CA GLY A 20 -5.31 7.17 0.69
C GLY A 20 -5.24 8.64 1.02
N LYS A 21 -4.82 8.93 2.25
CA LYS A 21 -4.56 10.29 2.74
C LYS A 21 -3.10 10.41 3.11
N ARG A 22 -2.48 11.52 2.71
CA ARG A 22 -1.09 11.86 3.01
C ARG A 22 -1.06 13.07 3.94
N TRP A 23 -0.20 13.01 4.94
CA TRP A 23 0.11 14.09 5.86
C TRP A 23 1.60 14.41 5.75
N ASN A 24 1.91 15.64 5.36
CA ASN A 24 3.28 16.13 5.30
C ASN A 24 3.71 16.66 6.67
N LYS A 25 5.00 16.57 7.00
CA LYS A 25 5.52 17.13 8.25
C LYS A 25 5.71 18.65 8.11
N ASN A 26 5.06 19.43 8.96
CA ASN A 26 5.05 20.91 8.87
C ASN A 26 6.31 21.60 9.47
N ALA A 27 7.24 20.86 10.06
CA ALA A 27 8.41 21.42 10.75
C ALA A 27 9.70 21.10 9.99
N GLY A 28 10.11 21.98 9.07
CA GLY A 28 11.45 22.04 8.43
C GLY A 28 11.84 20.88 7.48
N LEU A 29 11.20 19.71 7.61
CA LEU A 29 11.44 18.51 6.81
C LEU A 29 10.24 18.20 5.91
N ASN A 30 9.90 19.13 5.01
CA ASN A 30 8.78 19.01 4.05
C ASN A 30 8.88 17.78 3.13
N GLN A 31 10.02 17.09 3.14
CA GLN A 31 10.29 15.91 2.32
C GLN A 31 9.72 14.64 2.95
N LEU A 32 9.52 14.59 4.27
CA LEU A 32 8.96 13.42 4.96
C LEU A 32 7.44 13.52 5.05
N TYR A 33 6.78 12.38 4.81
CA TYR A 33 5.33 12.26 4.95
C TYR A 33 4.91 10.91 5.50
N PHE A 34 3.75 10.92 6.15
CA PHE A 34 3.00 9.73 6.47
C PHE A 34 1.84 9.61 5.50
N LYS A 35 1.54 8.40 5.04
CA LYS A 35 0.37 8.10 4.21
C LYS A 35 -0.33 6.88 4.76
N LEU A 36 -1.65 6.95 4.86
CA LEU A 36 -2.49 5.81 5.21
C LEU A 36 -3.35 5.48 4.00
N THR A 37 -3.32 4.23 3.57
CA THR A 37 -4.19 3.72 2.50
C THR A 37 -5.20 2.74 3.07
N ALA A 38 -6.40 2.73 2.49
CA ALA A 38 -7.42 1.75 2.79
C ALA A 38 -8.12 1.36 1.48
N GLY A 39 -8.43 0.08 1.32
CA GLY A 39 -8.92 -0.43 0.06
C GLY A 39 -9.31 -1.89 0.07
N VAL A 40 -9.58 -2.40 -1.13
CA VAL A 40 -9.93 -3.80 -1.37
C VAL A 40 -8.73 -4.57 -1.92
N LEU A 41 -8.45 -5.72 -1.31
CA LEU A 41 -7.46 -6.70 -1.76
C LEU A 41 -8.17 -7.77 -2.59
N LEU A 42 -7.62 -8.06 -3.77
CA LEU A 42 -8.16 -9.02 -4.72
C LEU A 42 -7.17 -10.17 -4.90
N GLY A 43 -7.67 -11.39 -5.09
CA GLY A 43 -6.86 -12.54 -5.52
C GLY A 43 -6.37 -13.47 -4.40
N TYR A 44 -6.72 -13.19 -3.14
CA TYR A 44 -6.46 -14.10 -2.01
C TYR A 44 -7.54 -15.18 -1.95
N VAL A 45 -7.39 -16.24 -2.73
CA VAL A 45 -8.39 -17.31 -2.88
C VAL A 45 -7.99 -18.58 -2.12
N ASP A 46 -8.92 -19.54 -2.02
CA ASP A 46 -8.67 -20.86 -1.43
C ASP A 46 -7.38 -21.50 -1.95
N PRO A 47 -6.58 -22.17 -1.08
CA PRO A 47 -6.84 -22.44 0.34
C PRO A 47 -6.32 -21.35 1.30
N HIS A 48 -5.92 -20.18 0.79
CA HIS A 48 -5.24 -19.12 1.55
C HIS A 48 -6.08 -17.84 1.72
N ASP A 49 -7.38 -17.91 1.50
CA ASP A 49 -8.33 -16.81 1.64
C ASP A 49 -8.31 -16.19 3.06
N ARG A 50 -8.11 -17.02 4.09
CA ARG A 50 -8.02 -16.62 5.50
C ARG A 50 -6.78 -15.80 5.85
N ALA A 51 -5.79 -15.69 4.96
CA ALA A 51 -4.61 -14.86 5.18
C ALA A 51 -4.95 -13.36 5.26
N ILE A 52 -6.09 -12.95 4.70
CA ILE A 52 -6.58 -11.57 4.72
C ILE A 52 -7.85 -11.49 5.59
N PRO A 53 -7.91 -10.54 6.54
CA PRO A 53 -9.12 -10.32 7.33
C PRO A 53 -10.28 -9.86 6.45
N LEU A 54 -11.49 -10.29 6.80
CA LEU A 54 -12.73 -9.95 6.08
C LEU A 54 -12.67 -10.29 4.58
N ASN A 55 -12.01 -11.40 4.24
CA ASN A 55 -11.99 -11.93 2.88
C ASN A 55 -13.23 -12.78 2.59
N TRP A 56 -13.95 -12.44 1.52
CA TRP A 56 -15.02 -13.25 0.99
C TRP A 56 -14.78 -13.52 -0.50
N LYS A 57 -14.55 -14.79 -0.83
CA LYS A 57 -14.34 -15.26 -2.22
C LYS A 57 -13.24 -14.50 -2.97
N GLY A 58 -12.13 -14.19 -2.31
CA GLY A 58 -10.99 -13.52 -2.94
C GLY A 58 -11.03 -11.99 -2.88
N ILE A 59 -12.05 -11.43 -2.20
CA ILE A 59 -12.20 -9.99 -1.98
C ILE A 59 -12.05 -9.73 -0.49
N GLY A 60 -10.90 -9.20 -0.09
CA GLY A 60 -10.60 -8.79 1.28
C GLY A 60 -10.46 -7.28 1.42
N VAL A 61 -10.25 -6.82 2.65
CA VAL A 61 -9.97 -5.40 2.93
C VAL A 61 -8.56 -5.23 3.47
N GLY A 62 -7.94 -4.11 3.13
CA GLY A 62 -6.59 -3.76 3.57
C GLY A 62 -6.51 -2.35 4.09
N VAL A 63 -5.73 -2.15 5.16
CA VAL A 63 -5.29 -0.83 5.64
C VAL A 63 -3.78 -0.88 5.75
N ILE A 64 -3.09 -0.06 4.95
CA ILE A 64 -1.63 -0.11 4.85
C ILE A 64 -1.07 1.29 5.20
N PRO A 65 -0.38 1.43 6.35
CA PRO A 65 0.39 2.61 6.67
C PRO A 65 1.70 2.63 5.86
N VAL A 66 2.09 3.84 5.45
CA VAL A 66 3.24 4.10 4.60
C VAL A 66 4.00 5.30 5.13
N PHE A 67 5.31 5.18 5.23
CA PHE A 67 6.23 6.28 5.48
C PHE A 67 6.98 6.59 4.20
N GLY A 68 7.07 7.87 3.84
CA GLY A 68 7.69 8.28 2.60
C GLY A 68 8.62 9.46 2.76
N TYR A 69 9.62 9.49 1.88
CA TYR A 69 10.48 10.62 1.62
C TYR A 69 10.30 11.05 0.17
N GLN A 70 10.05 12.33 -0.07
CA GLN A 70 9.90 12.90 -1.40
C GLN A 70 10.78 14.12 -1.58
N ARG A 71 11.53 14.13 -2.68
CA ARG A 71 12.32 15.27 -3.12
C ARG A 71 11.93 15.59 -4.56
N GLN A 72 11.44 16.81 -4.77
CA GLN A 72 10.83 17.22 -6.05
C GLN A 72 9.72 16.22 -6.45
N ARG A 73 9.85 15.58 -7.61
CA ARG A 73 8.89 14.61 -8.15
C ARG A 73 9.21 13.16 -7.78
N VAL A 74 10.34 12.87 -7.16
CA VAL A 74 10.74 11.49 -6.83
C VAL A 74 10.42 11.18 -5.38
N SER A 75 9.84 10.01 -5.13
CA SER A 75 9.60 9.50 -3.78
C SER A 75 10.16 8.11 -3.55
N THR A 76 10.57 7.87 -2.31
CA THR A 76 10.90 6.54 -1.76
C THR A 76 9.99 6.30 -0.58
N GLN A 77 9.45 5.09 -0.47
CA GLN A 77 8.43 4.78 0.52
C GLN A 77 8.63 3.38 1.10
N ILE A 78 8.20 3.22 2.35
CA ILE A 78 8.14 1.96 3.07
C ILE A 78 6.70 1.76 3.53
N ALA A 79 6.04 0.71 3.05
CA ALA A 79 4.73 0.27 3.52
C ALA A 79 4.88 -0.84 4.56
N VAL A 80 4.04 -0.83 5.60
CA VAL A 80 3.98 -1.92 6.59
C VAL A 80 2.77 -2.79 6.27
N LEU A 81 3.01 -4.06 5.95
CA LEU A 81 1.98 -5.01 5.53
C LEU A 81 1.50 -5.85 6.73
N GLY A 82 1.01 -5.18 7.77
CA GLY A 82 0.70 -5.81 9.06
C GLY A 82 1.95 -6.38 9.74
N PHE A 83 1.86 -7.59 10.29
CA PHE A 83 3.00 -8.31 10.89
C PHE A 83 3.78 -9.18 9.88
N SER A 84 3.36 -9.19 8.61
CA SER A 84 3.86 -10.13 7.60
C SER A 84 5.05 -9.61 6.81
N GLY A 85 5.31 -8.30 6.82
CA GLY A 85 6.50 -7.74 6.20
C GLY A 85 6.41 -6.25 5.88
N VAL A 86 7.37 -5.79 5.08
CA VAL A 86 7.47 -4.42 4.59
C VAL A 86 7.60 -4.40 3.07
N MET A 87 7.12 -3.33 2.43
CA MET A 87 7.24 -3.10 0.99
C MET A 87 8.03 -1.83 0.75
N PHE A 88 9.09 -1.93 -0.06
CA PHE A 88 9.84 -0.78 -0.55
C PHE A 88 9.28 -0.32 -1.88
N MET A 89 9.03 0.97 -2.04
CA MET A 89 8.45 1.54 -3.25
C MET A 89 9.21 2.78 -3.70
N PHE A 90 9.31 2.93 -5.02
CA PHE A 90 9.84 4.11 -5.69
C PHE A 90 8.72 4.72 -6.55
N GLY A 91 8.57 6.03 -6.52
CA GLY A 91 7.49 6.72 -7.23
C GLY A 91 7.93 8.02 -7.88
N TYR A 92 7.20 8.43 -8.91
CA TYR A 92 7.37 9.69 -9.61
C TYR A 92 6.03 10.42 -9.77
N ASP A 93 5.98 11.68 -9.39
CA ASP A 93 4.79 12.52 -9.54
C ASP A 93 4.78 13.15 -10.95
N LEU A 94 3.78 12.80 -11.76
CA LEU A 94 3.64 13.29 -13.14
C LEU A 94 3.13 14.74 -13.22
N MET A 95 2.40 15.17 -12.20
CA MET A 95 1.77 16.49 -12.11
C MET A 95 2.16 17.12 -10.76
N GLU A 96 2.18 18.45 -10.72
CA GLU A 96 2.43 19.24 -9.50
C GLU A 96 1.18 19.39 -8.63
#